data_AF-A0A845K3H0-F1
#
_entry.id   AF-A0A845K3H0-F1
#
_cell.length_a   1.000
_cell.length_b   1.000
_cell.length_c   1.000
_cell.angle_alpha   90.00
_cell.angle_beta   90.00
_cell.angle_gamma   90.00
#
_symmetry.space_group_name_H-M   'P 1'
#
loop_
_entity.id
_entity.type
_entity.pdbx_description
1 polymer ?
#
loop_
_entity_poly.entity_id
_entity_poly.type
_entity_poly.pdbx_seq_one_letter_code
_entity_poly.pdbx_strand_id
1 'polypeptide(L)'
;MDKKSLRVLTPEEYEFLETRKWNGVYNQVTREKLYSIIEKLNQGKKSCSRAEKKLYRVFQKANFGILLEKNTKTRETIKHTGKVQVSGRFEGQIIAQAVLIEKTASVAANIAAEVVMCRGKVLGDIRATHKIKITSDAEVKGDIHSPNFIIEKGATFDGRCSMPNIKMSGSTPLSGDVVRKTG
;
A
#
# COMPACT_ATOMS: atom_id res chain seq x y z
N MET A 1 23.83 -18.14 15.78
CA MET A 1 22.98 -17.79 16.94
C MET A 1 22.15 -19.01 17.30
N ASP A 2 22.20 -19.45 18.56
CA ASP A 2 21.67 -20.74 18.99
C ASP A 2 20.15 -20.86 18.84
N LYS A 3 19.72 -21.48 17.74
CA LYS A 3 18.35 -21.99 17.48
C LYS A 3 17.88 -22.98 18.57
N LYS A 4 18.75 -23.39 19.51
CA LYS A 4 18.48 -24.29 20.66
C LYS A 4 17.76 -23.63 21.85
N SER A 5 17.45 -22.32 21.81
CA SER A 5 16.82 -21.62 22.94
C SER A 5 15.41 -21.07 22.69
N LEU A 6 14.76 -21.48 21.59
CA LEU A 6 13.37 -21.14 21.32
C LEU A 6 12.44 -21.90 22.28
N ARG A 7 11.37 -21.23 22.72
CA ARG A 7 10.45 -21.76 23.73
C ARG A 7 8.99 -21.78 23.27
N VAL A 8 8.68 -20.97 22.26
CA VAL A 8 7.32 -20.80 21.74
C VAL A 8 7.26 -21.14 20.24
N LEU A 9 8.25 -20.68 19.47
CA LEU A 9 8.29 -20.92 18.03
C LEU A 9 9.14 -22.13 17.68
N THR A 10 8.75 -22.81 16.59
CA THR A 10 9.68 -23.74 15.95
C THR A 10 10.81 -22.98 15.25
N PRO A 11 11.99 -23.59 15.03
CA PRO A 11 13.06 -22.95 14.26
C PRO A 11 12.60 -22.47 12.87
N GLU A 12 11.71 -23.22 12.24
CA GLU A 12 11.11 -22.86 10.94
C GLU A 12 10.20 -21.64 11.03
N GLU A 13 9.37 -21.54 12.07
CA GLU A 13 8.50 -20.37 12.29
C GLU A 13 9.29 -19.11 12.62
N TYR A 14 10.34 -19.26 13.43
CA TYR A 14 11.25 -18.16 13.76
C TYR A 14 11.93 -17.63 12.50
N GLU A 15 12.56 -18.51 11.72
CA GLU A 15 13.22 -18.14 10.47
C GLU A 15 12.22 -17.63 9.44
N PHE A 16 11.01 -18.19 9.44
CA PHE A 16 9.92 -17.71 8.61
C PHE A 16 9.65 -16.24 8.95
N LEU A 17 9.30 -15.89 10.18
CA LEU A 17 8.98 -14.51 10.55
C LEU A 17 10.17 -13.55 10.40
N GLU A 18 11.38 -13.97 10.77
CA GLU A 18 12.60 -13.14 10.76
C GLU A 18 12.98 -12.63 9.37
N THR A 19 12.74 -13.44 8.34
CA THR A 19 13.07 -13.10 6.95
C THR A 19 12.00 -12.25 6.25
N ARG A 20 10.88 -11.94 6.92
CA ARG A 20 9.80 -11.09 6.38
C ARG A 20 9.84 -9.68 6.97
N LYS A 21 9.13 -8.75 6.32
CA LYS A 21 8.97 -7.36 6.77
C LYS A 21 7.62 -7.20 7.44
N TRP A 22 7.59 -6.54 8.60
CA TRP A 22 6.36 -6.26 9.37
C TRP A 22 5.31 -5.42 8.61
N ASN A 23 5.74 -4.69 7.57
CA ASN A 23 4.90 -3.89 6.66
C ASN A 23 4.98 -4.38 5.19
N GLY A 24 5.39 -5.64 5.01
CA GLY A 24 5.49 -6.28 3.70
C GLY A 24 4.12 -6.59 3.11
N VAL A 25 4.13 -6.93 1.82
CA VAL A 25 2.94 -7.33 1.07
C VAL A 25 3.07 -8.81 0.73
N TYR A 26 2.05 -9.60 1.05
CA TYR A 26 2.10 -11.06 0.96
C TYR A 26 0.79 -11.63 0.44
N ASN A 27 0.83 -12.83 -0.13
CA ASN A 27 -0.39 -13.55 -0.53
C ASN A 27 -1.17 -14.04 0.70
N GLN A 28 -2.41 -14.48 0.51
CA GLN A 28 -3.30 -14.88 1.60
C GLN A 28 -2.68 -15.94 2.52
N VAL A 29 -2.18 -17.05 1.95
CA VAL A 29 -1.59 -18.17 2.71
C VAL A 29 -0.41 -17.71 3.58
N THR A 30 0.46 -16.87 3.02
CA THR A 30 1.62 -16.33 3.76
C THR A 30 1.16 -15.39 4.88
N ARG A 31 0.15 -14.54 4.65
CA ARG A 31 -0.38 -13.62 5.67
C ARG A 31 -1.00 -14.38 6.83
N GLU A 32 -1.81 -15.40 6.55
CA GLU A 32 -2.42 -16.25 7.58
C GLU A 32 -1.35 -16.92 8.45
N LYS A 33 -0.31 -17.48 7.82
CA LYS A 33 0.83 -18.06 8.55
C LYS A 33 1.56 -17.02 9.40
N LEU A 34 1.83 -15.81 8.87
CA LEU A 34 2.48 -14.74 9.63
C LEU A 34 1.66 -14.32 10.86
N TYR A 35 0.36 -14.09 10.68
CA TYR A 35 -0.51 -13.70 11.80
C TYR A 35 -0.63 -14.82 12.84
N SER A 36 -0.72 -16.08 12.42
CA SER A 36 -0.72 -17.23 13.34
C SER A 36 0.56 -17.29 14.18
N ILE A 37 1.74 -17.06 13.59
CA ILE A 37 3.02 -17.03 14.33
C ILE A 37 3.05 -15.86 15.34
N ILE A 38 2.57 -14.67 14.95
CA ILE A 38 2.48 -13.51 15.85
C ILE A 38 1.52 -13.79 17.01
N GLU A 39 0.41 -14.47 16.74
CA GLU A 39 -0.55 -14.88 17.75
C GLU A 39 0.04 -15.88 18.73
N LYS A 40 0.78 -16.90 18.25
CA LYS A 40 1.54 -17.83 19.10
C LYS A 40 2.51 -17.09 20.02
N LEU A 41 3.27 -16.12 19.49
CA LEU A 41 4.15 -15.27 20.29
C LEU A 41 3.37 -14.43 21.32
N ASN A 42 2.18 -13.95 20.98
CA ASN A 42 1.32 -13.19 21.89
C ASN A 42 0.81 -14.05 23.06
N GLN A 43 0.35 -15.27 22.77
CA GLN A 43 -0.13 -16.23 23.78
C GLN A 43 1.03 -16.71 24.68
N GLY A 44 2.21 -16.93 24.10
CA GLY A 44 3.42 -17.38 24.79
C GLY A 44 4.26 -16.28 25.44
N LYS A 45 3.79 -15.02 25.51
CA LYS A 45 4.57 -13.82 25.92
C LYS A 45 5.45 -14.00 27.17
N LYS A 46 4.94 -14.70 28.18
CA LYS A 46 5.65 -14.95 29.45
C LYS A 46 6.79 -15.95 29.30
N SER A 47 6.62 -16.94 28.42
CA SER A 47 7.55 -18.05 28.19
C SER A 47 8.52 -17.79 27.04
N CYS A 48 8.32 -16.73 26.24
CA CYS A 48 9.20 -16.38 25.13
C CYS A 48 10.66 -16.19 25.55
N SER A 49 11.56 -16.73 24.74
CA SER A 49 13.00 -16.46 24.79
C SER A 49 13.30 -14.97 24.49
N ARG A 50 14.54 -14.54 24.75
CA ARG A 50 14.96 -13.15 24.42
C ARG A 50 14.82 -12.85 22.93
N ALA A 51 15.14 -13.82 22.06
CA ALA A 51 15.03 -13.67 20.60
C ALA A 51 13.57 -13.55 20.15
N GLU A 52 12.69 -14.41 20.69
CA GLU A 52 11.25 -14.38 20.40
C GLU A 52 10.60 -13.07 20.87
N LYS A 53 10.97 -12.56 22.05
CA LYS A 53 10.52 -11.25 22.55
C LYS A 53 10.93 -10.11 21.62
N LYS A 54 12.15 -10.16 21.07
CA LYS A 54 12.65 -9.17 20.11
C LYS A 54 11.81 -9.20 18.83
N LEU A 55 11.56 -10.38 18.25
CA LEU A 55 10.69 -10.51 17.08
C LEU A 55 9.28 -10.01 17.38
N TYR A 56 8.66 -10.45 18.47
CA TYR A 56 7.32 -10.01 18.83
C TYR A 56 7.21 -8.48 18.94
N ARG A 57 8.21 -7.81 19.54
CA ARG A 57 8.21 -6.35 19.66
C ARG A 57 8.18 -5.63 18.31
N VAL A 58 8.80 -6.21 17.27
CA VAL A 58 8.79 -5.68 15.90
C VAL A 58 7.45 -5.95 15.21
N PHE A 59 6.91 -7.16 15.38
CA PHE A 59 5.75 -7.62 14.61
C PHE A 59 4.40 -7.47 15.30
N GLN A 60 4.34 -7.12 16.59
CA GLN A 60 3.08 -6.94 17.34
C GLN A 60 2.13 -5.90 16.75
N LYS A 61 2.64 -4.95 15.96
CA LYS A 61 1.87 -3.94 15.23
C LYS A 61 1.97 -4.12 13.70
N ALA A 62 2.30 -5.33 13.25
CA ALA A 62 2.42 -5.63 11.83
C ALA A 62 1.07 -5.37 11.12
N ASN A 63 1.16 -4.76 9.94
CA ASN A 63 0.05 -4.60 9.02
C ASN A 63 0.51 -5.10 7.66
N PHE A 64 0.33 -6.39 7.43
CA PHE A 64 0.76 -7.04 6.19
C PHE A 64 -0.20 -6.71 5.06
N GLY A 65 0.32 -6.08 4.02
CA GLY A 65 -0.42 -5.78 2.80
C GLY A 65 -0.82 -7.03 2.03
N ILE A 66 -1.80 -6.87 1.13
CA ILE A 66 -2.37 -7.93 0.30
C ILE A 66 -1.66 -7.97 -1.04
N LEU A 67 -1.18 -9.14 -1.46
CA LEU A 67 -0.65 -9.40 -2.80
C LEU A 67 -1.64 -10.26 -3.60
N LEU A 68 -2.10 -9.75 -4.74
CA LEU A 68 -2.80 -10.53 -5.76
C LEU A 68 -1.80 -10.96 -6.84
N GLU A 69 -1.51 -12.24 -6.92
CA GLU A 69 -0.40 -12.76 -7.74
C GLU A 69 -0.74 -12.77 -9.24
N LYS A 70 0.30 -12.81 -10.09
CA LYS A 70 0.20 -12.69 -11.56
C LYS A 70 -0.77 -13.69 -12.20
N ASN A 71 -0.86 -14.91 -11.66
CA ASN A 71 -1.66 -15.99 -12.22
C ASN A 71 -3.06 -16.10 -11.58
N THR A 72 -3.50 -15.05 -10.88
CA THR A 72 -4.82 -15.00 -10.26
C THR A 72 -5.79 -14.17 -11.10
N LYS A 73 -7.04 -14.63 -11.16
CA LYS A 73 -8.19 -13.85 -11.64
C LYS A 73 -9.22 -13.84 -10.52
N THR A 74 -9.45 -12.69 -9.91
CA THR A 74 -10.42 -12.55 -8.81
C THR A 74 -11.44 -11.47 -9.12
N ARG A 75 -12.67 -11.68 -8.62
CA ARG A 75 -13.74 -10.69 -8.65
C ARG A 75 -14.29 -10.52 -7.25
N GLU A 76 -13.91 -9.45 -6.57
CA GLU A 76 -14.29 -9.21 -5.17
C GLU A 76 -14.18 -7.74 -4.76
N THR A 77 -14.59 -7.44 -3.53
CA THR A 77 -14.38 -6.13 -2.90
C THR A 77 -13.30 -6.27 -1.83
N ILE A 78 -12.15 -5.62 -2.04
CA ILE A 78 -11.04 -5.61 -1.09
C ILE A 78 -11.14 -4.35 -0.24
N LYS A 79 -11.19 -4.53 1.09
CA LYS A 79 -11.04 -3.46 2.07
C LYS A 79 -9.85 -3.77 2.96
N HIS A 80 -8.83 -2.90 2.96
CA HIS A 80 -7.62 -3.15 3.73
C HIS A 80 -7.01 -1.85 4.27
N THR A 81 -6.58 -1.83 5.54
CA THR A 81 -6.02 -0.60 6.15
C THR A 81 -4.57 -0.33 5.75
N GLY A 82 -3.92 -1.27 5.06
CA GLY A 82 -2.55 -1.15 4.60
C GLY A 82 -2.43 -1.14 3.07
N LYS A 83 -1.33 -1.71 2.57
CA LYS A 83 -1.03 -1.77 1.14
C LYS A 83 -1.80 -2.89 0.45
N VAL A 84 -2.21 -2.66 -0.80
CA VAL A 84 -2.71 -3.67 -1.72
C VAL A 84 -1.87 -3.61 -2.98
N GLN A 85 -1.28 -4.74 -3.37
CA GLN A 85 -0.47 -4.88 -4.57
C GLN A 85 -1.15 -5.88 -5.50
N VAL A 86 -1.39 -5.46 -6.74
CA VAL A 86 -2.03 -6.29 -7.76
C VAL A 86 -1.03 -6.56 -8.86
N SER A 87 -0.77 -7.85 -9.12
CA SER A 87 0.11 -8.33 -10.19
C SER A 87 -0.65 -9.14 -11.25
N GLY A 88 -1.88 -9.59 -10.96
CA GLY A 88 -2.73 -10.41 -11.82
C GLY A 88 -3.95 -9.68 -12.39
N ARG A 89 -5.02 -10.44 -12.66
CA ARG A 89 -6.31 -9.90 -13.15
C ARG A 89 -7.25 -9.69 -11.97
N PHE A 90 -7.76 -8.47 -11.83
CA PHE A 90 -8.68 -8.12 -10.76
C PHE A 90 -9.90 -7.39 -11.30
N GLU A 91 -11.08 -7.78 -10.85
CA GLU A 91 -12.34 -7.11 -11.15
C GLU A 91 -13.07 -6.74 -9.84
N GLY A 92 -13.64 -5.54 -9.72
CA GLY A 92 -14.47 -5.19 -8.55
C GLY A 92 -14.10 -3.86 -7.90
N GLN A 93 -13.82 -3.85 -6.60
CA GLN A 93 -13.54 -2.62 -5.85
C GLN A 93 -12.37 -2.79 -4.89
N ILE A 94 -11.48 -1.79 -4.81
CA ILE A 94 -10.38 -1.77 -3.86
C ILE A 94 -10.49 -0.50 -3.01
N ILE A 95 -10.53 -0.67 -1.69
CA ILE A 95 -10.44 0.41 -0.70
C ILE A 95 -9.23 0.11 0.18
N ALA A 96 -8.17 0.90 0.05
CA ALA A 96 -6.93 0.66 0.78
C ALA A 96 -6.20 1.93 1.21
N GLN A 97 -5.17 1.82 2.06
CA GLN A 97 -4.30 2.95 2.31
C GLN A 97 -3.46 3.28 1.07
N ALA A 98 -2.83 2.27 0.49
CA ALA A 98 -2.04 2.42 -0.73
C ALA A 98 -2.31 1.27 -1.69
N VAL A 99 -2.45 1.59 -2.98
CA VAL A 99 -2.66 0.60 -4.04
C VAL A 99 -1.53 0.68 -5.05
N LEU A 100 -0.88 -0.46 -5.31
CA LEU A 100 0.14 -0.62 -6.34
C LEU A 100 -0.37 -1.60 -7.39
N ILE A 101 -0.48 -1.14 -8.62
CA ILE A 101 -0.84 -1.96 -9.77
C ILE A 101 0.44 -2.20 -10.54
N GLU A 102 0.93 -3.44 -10.54
CA GLU A 102 2.18 -3.81 -11.22
C GLU A 102 2.00 -3.89 -12.73
N LYS A 103 3.13 -3.89 -13.46
CA LYS A 103 3.15 -3.89 -14.93
C LYS A 103 2.39 -5.07 -15.56
N THR A 104 2.36 -6.22 -14.90
CA THR A 104 1.67 -7.42 -15.39
C THR A 104 0.18 -7.43 -15.09
N ALA A 105 -0.31 -6.47 -14.31
CA ALA A 105 -1.68 -6.46 -13.84
C ALA A 105 -2.65 -5.85 -14.86
N SER A 106 -3.87 -6.40 -14.87
CA SER A 106 -5.02 -5.86 -15.59
C SER A 106 -6.18 -5.73 -14.63
N VAL A 107 -6.55 -4.50 -14.31
CA VAL A 107 -7.51 -4.18 -13.25
C VAL A 107 -8.74 -3.53 -13.86
N ALA A 108 -9.91 -4.12 -13.69
CA ALA A 108 -11.19 -3.53 -14.03
C ALA A 108 -11.98 -3.24 -12.75
N ALA A 109 -11.70 -2.11 -12.10
CA ALA A 109 -12.19 -1.85 -10.75
C ALA A 109 -12.28 -0.36 -10.40
N ASN A 110 -13.13 -0.07 -9.42
CA ASN A 110 -13.15 1.22 -8.74
C ASN A 110 -12.15 1.20 -7.58
N ILE A 111 -11.22 2.15 -7.56
CA ILE A 111 -10.11 2.19 -6.60
C ILE A 111 -10.25 3.44 -5.74
N ALA A 112 -10.26 3.26 -4.42
CA ALA A 112 -10.21 4.34 -3.44
C ALA A 112 -9.01 4.13 -2.52
N ALA A 113 -8.07 5.09 -2.47
CA ALA A 113 -6.92 5.01 -1.59
C ALA A 113 -6.37 6.36 -1.13
N GLU A 114 -5.33 6.39 -0.29
CA GLU A 114 -4.56 7.62 -0.08
C GLU A 114 -3.59 7.82 -1.23
N VAL A 115 -2.87 6.75 -1.58
CA VAL A 115 -1.87 6.75 -2.65
C VAL A 115 -2.14 5.63 -3.64
N VAL A 116 -2.20 5.95 -4.93
CA VAL A 116 -2.29 4.96 -6.01
C VAL A 116 -1.09 5.08 -6.93
N MET A 117 -0.45 3.95 -7.22
CA MET A 117 0.64 3.87 -8.20
C MET A 117 0.28 2.84 -9.26
N CYS A 118 0.19 3.29 -10.50
CA CYS A 118 -0.20 2.48 -11.66
C CYS A 118 1.00 2.24 -12.57
N ARG A 119 1.35 0.95 -12.73
CA ARG A 119 2.35 0.46 -13.70
C ARG A 119 1.75 -0.42 -14.80
N GLY A 120 0.54 -0.95 -14.58
CA GLY A 120 -0.18 -1.83 -15.50
C GLY A 120 -1.40 -1.17 -16.12
N LYS A 121 -2.40 -1.99 -16.46
CA LYS A 121 -3.64 -1.54 -17.10
C LYS A 121 -4.77 -1.38 -16.08
N VAL A 122 -5.48 -0.26 -16.15
CA VAL A 122 -6.64 0.04 -15.29
C VAL A 122 -7.82 0.49 -16.14
N LEU A 123 -8.98 -0.12 -15.91
CA LEU A 123 -10.27 0.28 -16.43
C LEU A 123 -11.20 0.54 -15.25
N GLY A 124 -11.56 1.81 -15.01
CA GLY A 124 -12.43 2.20 -13.90
C GLY A 124 -11.94 3.45 -13.19
N ASP A 125 -12.71 3.89 -12.19
CA ASP A 125 -12.48 5.17 -11.53
C ASP A 125 -11.44 5.05 -10.41
N ILE A 126 -10.55 6.03 -10.31
CA ILE A 126 -9.51 6.09 -9.27
C ILE A 126 -9.72 7.35 -8.44
N ARG A 127 -9.98 7.17 -7.15
CA ARG A 127 -10.05 8.25 -6.15
C ARG A 127 -8.88 8.11 -5.19
N ALA A 128 -8.00 9.10 -5.16
CA ALA A 128 -6.92 9.15 -4.18
C ALA A 128 -6.96 10.44 -3.36
N THR A 129 -6.89 10.32 -2.03
CA THR A 129 -6.93 11.50 -1.15
C THR A 129 -5.59 12.24 -1.08
N HIS A 130 -4.48 11.60 -1.46
CA HIS A 130 -3.15 12.22 -1.41
C HIS A 130 -2.47 12.29 -2.77
N LYS A 131 -2.32 11.16 -3.47
CA LYS A 131 -1.53 11.13 -4.72
C LYS A 131 -1.90 9.98 -5.66
N ILE A 132 -1.89 10.26 -6.96
CA ILE A 132 -1.90 9.25 -8.03
C ILE A 132 -0.65 9.40 -8.88
N LYS A 133 0.02 8.29 -9.18
CA LYS A 133 1.16 8.23 -10.09
C LYS A 133 0.94 7.17 -11.16
N ILE A 134 0.95 7.57 -12.42
CA ILE A 134 0.92 6.68 -13.60
C ILE A 134 2.33 6.65 -14.20
N THR A 135 2.94 5.46 -14.28
CA THR A 135 4.30 5.29 -14.82
C THR A 135 4.33 5.10 -16.33
N SER A 136 5.51 5.21 -16.95
CA SER A 136 5.71 5.22 -18.40
C SER A 136 5.03 4.10 -19.23
N ASP A 137 4.76 2.92 -18.65
CA ASP A 137 4.18 1.78 -19.39
C ASP A 137 2.71 1.50 -19.00
N ALA A 138 2.09 2.39 -18.24
CA ALA A 138 0.75 2.18 -17.71
C ALA A 138 -0.33 2.77 -18.62
N GLU A 139 -1.47 2.09 -18.67
CA GLU A 139 -2.66 2.51 -19.40
C GLU A 139 -3.81 2.64 -18.40
N VAL A 140 -4.38 3.83 -18.26
CA VAL A 140 -5.53 4.07 -17.39
C VAL A 140 -6.69 4.64 -18.19
N LYS A 141 -7.84 3.96 -18.13
CA LYS A 141 -9.11 4.40 -18.73
C LYS A 141 -10.16 4.56 -17.65
N GLY A 142 -10.63 5.78 -17.40
CA GLY A 142 -11.62 6.08 -16.36
C GLY A 142 -11.38 7.42 -15.66
N ASP A 143 -12.30 7.81 -14.80
CA ASP A 143 -12.23 9.11 -14.15
C ASP A 143 -11.29 9.09 -12.93
N ILE A 144 -10.47 10.12 -12.81
CA ILE A 144 -9.48 10.28 -11.75
C ILE A 144 -9.84 11.46 -10.85
N HIS A 145 -9.81 11.23 -9.53
CA HIS A 145 -9.94 12.28 -8.53
C HIS A 145 -8.73 12.25 -7.59
N SER A 146 -7.88 13.28 -7.61
CA SER A 146 -6.75 13.38 -6.69
C SER A 146 -6.17 14.80 -6.60
N PRO A 147 -5.73 15.27 -5.42
CA PRO A 147 -5.08 16.58 -5.31
C PRO A 147 -3.68 16.63 -5.91
N ASN A 148 -3.02 15.48 -6.09
CA ASN A 148 -1.68 15.39 -6.69
C ASN A 148 -1.67 14.26 -7.72
N PHE A 149 -1.59 14.62 -9.00
CA PHE A 149 -1.61 13.68 -10.10
C PHE A 149 -0.32 13.80 -10.93
N ILE A 150 0.42 12.68 -11.02
CA ILE A 150 1.69 12.59 -11.75
C ILE A 150 1.56 11.57 -12.88
N ILE A 151 1.85 11.99 -14.10
CA ILE A 151 1.93 11.13 -15.28
C ILE A 151 3.38 11.18 -15.80
N GLU A 152 4.01 10.01 -15.91
CA GLU A 152 5.35 9.89 -16.51
C GLU A 152 5.27 9.81 -18.05
N LYS A 153 6.35 10.23 -18.73
CA LYS A 153 6.47 10.13 -20.19
C LYS A 153 6.27 8.68 -20.64
N GLY A 154 5.36 8.47 -21.59
CA GLY A 154 5.00 7.16 -22.14
C GLY A 154 3.69 6.59 -21.62
N ALA A 155 3.21 7.09 -20.47
CA ALA A 155 1.94 6.67 -19.92
C ALA A 155 0.76 7.12 -20.80
N THR A 156 -0.29 6.30 -20.85
CA THR A 156 -1.56 6.64 -21.49
C THR A 156 -2.65 6.81 -20.44
N PHE A 157 -3.31 7.96 -20.45
CA PHE A 157 -4.48 8.24 -19.61
C PHE A 157 -5.62 8.75 -20.49
N ASP A 158 -6.80 8.14 -20.35
CA ASP A 158 -8.03 8.50 -21.07
C ASP A 158 -9.20 8.55 -20.07
N GLY A 159 -9.68 9.77 -19.79
CA GLY A 159 -10.75 10.02 -18.83
C GLY A 159 -10.71 11.44 -18.27
N ARG A 160 -11.63 11.76 -17.37
CA ARG A 160 -11.66 13.09 -16.73
C ARG A 160 -10.78 13.09 -15.49
N CYS A 161 -10.06 14.19 -15.28
CA CYS A 161 -9.30 14.41 -14.04
C CYS A 161 -9.94 15.55 -13.25
N SER A 162 -10.20 15.31 -11.97
CA SER A 162 -10.70 16.30 -11.02
C SER A 162 -9.71 16.43 -9.87
N MET A 163 -9.09 17.60 -9.73
CA MET A 163 -8.15 17.89 -8.66
C MET A 163 -8.82 18.82 -7.64
N PRO A 164 -9.26 18.31 -6.47
CA PRO A 164 -9.84 19.17 -5.45
C PRO A 164 -8.77 20.14 -4.94
N ASN A 165 -9.10 21.43 -4.94
CA ASN A 165 -8.23 22.46 -4.38
C ASN A 165 -8.18 22.29 -2.86
N ILE A 166 -7.16 21.60 -2.36
CA ILE A 166 -6.84 21.61 -0.94
C ILE A 166 -6.38 23.03 -0.65
N LYS A 167 -7.28 23.87 -0.15
CA LYS A 167 -6.89 25.14 0.47
C LYS A 167 -5.93 24.77 1.60
N MET A 168 -4.63 24.93 1.35
CA MET A 168 -3.64 24.92 2.42
C MET A 168 -3.99 26.09 3.33
N SER A 169 -4.63 25.82 4.46
CA SER A 169 -4.74 26.80 5.54
C SER A 169 -3.33 27.03 6.09
N GLY A 170 -2.56 27.98 5.52
CA GLY A 170 -1.27 28.36 6.08
C GLY A 170 -0.20 28.99 5.20
N SER A 171 -0.47 29.48 3.98
CA SER A 171 0.47 30.39 3.32
C SER A 171 0.06 31.84 3.57
N THR A 172 0.70 32.46 4.56
CA THR A 172 0.67 33.91 4.78
C THR A 172 1.09 34.61 3.47
N PRO A 173 0.29 35.54 2.93
CA PRO A 173 0.73 36.31 1.77
C PRO A 173 1.95 37.16 2.17
N LEU A 174 3.04 37.02 1.41
CA LEU A 174 4.15 37.95 1.45
C LEU A 174 3.60 39.34 1.09
N SER A 175 3.50 40.21 2.09
CA SER A 175 3.22 41.64 1.89
C SER A 175 4.46 42.23 1.22
N GLY A 176 4.35 42.50 -0.08
CA GLY A 176 5.37 43.26 -0.82
C GLY A 176 5.26 44.74 -0.45
N ASP A 177 6.39 45.30 -0.03
CA ASP A 177 6.54 46.64 0.52
C ASP A 177 6.05 47.77 -0.40
N VAL A 178 5.45 48.77 0.24
CA VAL A 178 5.05 50.06 -0.33
C VAL A 178 6.29 50.83 -0.78
N VAL A 179 6.50 50.96 -2.09
CA VAL A 179 7.46 51.92 -2.65
C VAL A 179 6.87 53.32 -2.53
N ARG A 180 7.37 54.09 -1.54
CA ARG A 180 7.22 55.54 -1.51
C ARG A 180 8.02 56.13 -2.68
N LYS A 181 7.33 56.76 -3.64
CA LYS A 181 7.96 57.72 -4.56
C LYS A 181 7.51 59.12 -4.14
N THR A 182 8.47 59.84 -3.59
CA THR A 182 8.50 61.29 -3.48
C THR A 182 8.44 61.91 -4.89
N GLY A 183 7.56 62.89 -5.05
CA GLY A 183 7.52 63.84 -6.14
C GLY A 183 6.96 65.14 -5.59
#